data_AF-A0A529FLW4-F1
#
_entry.id   AF-A0A529FLW4-F1
#
_cell.length_a   1.000
_cell.length_b   1.000
_cell.length_c   1.000
_cell.angle_alpha   90.00
_cell.angle_beta   90.00
_cell.angle_gamma   90.00
#
_symmetry.space_group_name_H-M   'P 1'
#
loop_
_entity.id
_entity.type
_entity.pdbx_description
1 polymer ?
#
loop_
_entity_poly.entity_id
_entity_poly.type
_entity_poly.pdbx_seq_one_letter_code
_entity_poly.pdbx_strand_id
1 'polypeptide(L)' 'MSSIGPKQAVFASLAEVAQALGHAHRLELLEHLAQGERNVEGLAARAGLSFANASRHLQI' A
#
# COMPACT_ATOMS: atom_id res chain seq x y z
N MET A 1 -23.46 0.35 -23.21
CA MET A 1 -22.33 0.59 -22.29
C MET A 1 -21.07 0.23 -23.04
N SER A 2 -20.23 1.20 -23.40
CA SER A 2 -18.97 0.92 -24.10
C SER A 2 -18.10 0.07 -23.19
N SER A 3 -17.73 -1.13 -23.62
CA SER A 3 -16.80 -1.98 -22.87
C SER A 3 -15.48 -1.23 -22.71
N ILE A 4 -14.90 -1.32 -21.51
CA ILE A 4 -13.57 -0.78 -21.24
C ILE A 4 -12.61 -1.53 -22.18
N GLY A 5 -11.90 -0.79 -23.03
CA GLY A 5 -10.91 -1.38 -23.92
C GLY A 5 -9.78 -2.04 -23.12
N PRO A 6 -9.09 -3.05 -23.68
CA PRO A 6 -8.04 -3.78 -22.97
C PRO A 6 -6.95 -2.86 -22.42
N LYS A 7 -6.62 -1.77 -23.13
CA LYS A 7 -5.67 -0.74 -22.66
C LYS A 7 -6.16 0.00 -21.41
N GLN A 8 -7.43 0.39 -21.39
CA GLN A 8 -8.04 1.09 -20.25
C GLN A 8 -8.16 0.17 -19.03
N ALA A 9 -8.40 -1.13 -19.22
CA ALA A 9 -8.39 -2.11 -18.13
C ALA A 9 -7.00 -2.20 -17.49
N VAL A 10 -5.93 -2.28 -18.29
CA VAL A 10 -4.54 -2.25 -17.78
C VAL A 10 -4.26 -0.95 -17.02
N PHE A 11 -4.71 0.20 -17.56
CA PHE A 11 -4.54 1.48 -16.86
C PHE A 11 -5.28 1.54 -15.54
N ALA A 12 -6.47 0.95 -15.42
CA ALA A 12 -7.20 0.87 -14.16
C ALA A 12 -6.43 0.06 -13.11
N SER A 13 -5.92 -1.13 -13.47
CA SER A 13 -5.10 -1.94 -12.55
C SER A 13 -3.79 -1.25 -12.14
N LEU A 14 -3.12 -0.56 -13.07
CA LEU A 14 -1.94 0.24 -12.74
C LEU A 14 -2.28 1.41 -11.80
N ALA A 15 -3.44 2.02 -11.96
CA ALA A 15 -3.90 3.09 -11.07
C ALA A 15 -4.17 2.58 -9.65
N GLU A 16 -4.72 1.37 -9.48
CA GLU A 16 -4.90 0.74 -8.16
C GLU A 16 -3.55 0.51 -7.47
N VAL A 17 -2.55 -0.02 -8.18
CA VAL A 17 -1.19 -0.20 -7.64
C VAL A 17 -0.57 1.16 -7.30
N ALA A 18 -0.67 2.15 -8.19
CA ALA A 18 -0.14 3.48 -7.94
C ALA A 18 -0.80 4.14 -6.72
N GLN A 19 -2.12 3.96 -6.54
CA GLN A 19 -2.83 4.41 -5.35
C GLN A 19 -2.31 3.71 -4.09
N ALA A 20 -2.13 2.39 -4.11
CA ALA A 20 -1.56 1.65 -2.99
C ALA A 20 -0.12 2.08 -2.65
N LEU A 21 0.68 2.53 -3.62
CA LEU A 21 2.06 2.97 -3.39
C LEU A 21 2.21 4.47 -3.11
N GLY A 22 1.24 5.29 -3.51
CA GLY A 22 1.31 6.76 -3.52
C GLY A 22 1.24 7.45 -2.15
N HIS A 23 2.01 7.01 -1.16
CA HIS A 23 2.15 7.66 0.15
C HIS A 23 3.45 7.24 0.85
N ALA A 24 4.18 8.20 1.41
CA ALA A 24 5.49 7.98 2.02
C ALA A 24 5.50 6.84 3.05
N HIS A 25 4.57 6.87 4.03
CA HIS A 25 4.48 5.80 5.03
C HIS A 25 4.16 4.41 4.47
N ARG A 26 3.48 4.29 3.31
CA ARG A 26 3.25 2.96 2.70
C ARG A 26 4.53 2.40 2.11
N LEU A 27 5.37 3.25 1.53
CA LEU A 27 6.69 2.85 1.04
C LEU A 27 7.62 2.43 2.19
N GLU A 28 7.57 3.14 3.32
CA GLU A 28 8.32 2.80 4.53
C GLU A 28 7.87 1.46 5.15
N LEU A 29 6.57 1.23 5.24
CA LEU A 29 6.00 -0.05 5.68
C LEU A 29 6.41 -1.20 4.75
N LEU A 30 6.39 -0.98 3.43
CA LEU A 30 6.84 -1.96 2.43
C LEU A 30 8.33 -2.27 2.54
N GLU A 31 9.18 -1.27 2.73
CA GLU A 31 10.61 -1.47 2.96
C GLU A 31 10.86 -2.31 4.22
N HIS A 32 10.14 -2.04 5.31
CA HIS A 32 10.26 -2.85 6.53
C HIS A 32 9.77 -4.29 6.36
N LEU A 33 8.74 -4.51 5.53
CA LEU A 33 8.25 -5.84 5.17
C LEU A 33 9.23 -6.59 4.26
N ALA A 34 9.89 -5.89 3.33
CA ALA A 34 10.90 -6.48 2.45
C ALA A 34 12.12 -7.00 3.23
N GLN A 35 12.39 -6.44 4.40
CA GLN A 35 13.44 -6.89 5.33
C GLN A 35 13.03 -8.09 6.20
N GLY A 36 11.76 -8.51 6.15
CA GLY A 36 11.24 -9.66 6.89
C GLY A 36 9.81 -9.46 7.38
N GLU A 37 9.11 -10.58 7.60
CA GLU A 37 7.74 -10.58 8.12
C GLU A 37 7.64 -9.97 9.52
N ARG A 38 6.56 -9.21 9.76
CA ARG A 38 6.32 -8.49 11.00
C ARG A 38 4.81 -8.38 11.25
N ASN A 39 4.43 -8.35 12.52
CA ASN A 39 3.09 -7.93 12.91
C ASN A 39 2.91 -6.41 12.75
N VAL A 40 1.68 -5.94 12.83
CA VAL A 40 1.33 -4.53 12.60
C VAL A 40 1.92 -3.63 13.68
N GLU A 41 1.95 -4.08 14.93
CA GLU A 41 2.59 -3.37 16.05
C GLU A 41 4.08 -3.14 15.78
N GLY A 42 4.79 -4.16 15.29
CA GLY A 42 6.20 -4.09 14.97
C GLY A 42 6.51 -3.17 13.78
N LEU A 43 5.63 -3.14 12.79
CA LEU A 43 5.72 -2.19 11.67
C LEU A 43 5.45 -0.75 12.13
N ALA A 44 4.41 -0.54 12.94
CA ALA A 44 4.06 0.77 13.47
C ALA A 44 5.22 1.37 14.29
N ALA A 45 5.84 0.57 15.15
CA ALA A 45 6.99 1.01 15.95
C ALA A 45 8.20 1.42 15.10
N ARG A 46 8.50 0.72 14.00
CA ARG A 46 9.65 1.03 13.13
C ARG A 46 9.41 2.24 12.23
N ALA A 47 8.19 2.39 11.73
CA ALA A 47 7.78 3.51 10.89
C ALA A 47 7.39 4.77 11.70
N GLY A 48 7.50 4.74 13.03
CA GLY A 48 7.10 5.87 13.89
C GLY A 48 5.61 6.22 13.84
N LEU A 49 4.75 5.22 13.57
CA LEU A 49 3.31 5.37 13.43
C LEU A 49 2.56 4.85 14.67
N SER A 50 1.35 5.34 14.88
CA SER A 50 0.41 4.63 15.75
C SER A 50 -0.09 3.35 15.07
N PHE A 51 -0.45 2.34 15.87
CA PHE A 51 -1.05 1.10 15.37
C PHE A 51 -2.21 1.37 14.42
N ALA A 52 -3.15 2.24 14.81
CA ALA A 52 -4.32 2.59 13.99
C ALA A 52 -3.94 3.22 12.64
N ASN A 53 -2.89 4.05 12.59
CA ASN A 53 -2.45 4.68 11.34
C ASN A 53 -1.73 3.66 10.43
N ALA A 54 -0.88 2.81 11.02
CA ALA A 54 -0.25 1.70 10.29
C ALA A 54 -1.31 0.73 9.72
N SER A 55 -2.30 0.31 10.53
CA SER A 55 -3.41 -0.53 10.06
C SER A 55 -4.16 0.12 8.90
N ARG A 56 -4.48 1.41 8.99
CA ARG A 56 -5.18 2.12 7.90
C ARG A 56 -4.35 2.13 6.61
N HIS A 57 -3.04 2.33 6.71
CA HIS A 57 -2.16 2.30 5.54
C HIS A 57 -2.03 0.91 4.91
N LEU A 58 -2.14 -0.16 5.71
CA LEU A 58 -2.11 -1.55 5.26
C LEU A 58 -3.46 -2.05 4.70
N GLN A 59 -4.57 -1.38 5.02
CA GLN A 59 -5.94 -1.76 4.67
C GLN A 59 -6.51 -1.07 3.43
N ILE A 60 -5.71 -0.28 2.69
CA ILE A 60 -6.15 0.32 1.42
C ILE A 60 -6.79 -0.72 0.50
#